data_AF-A0A9X0SP86-F1
#
_entry.id   AF-A0A9X0SP86-F1
#
_cell.length_a   1.000
_cell.length_b   1.000
_cell.length_c   1.000
_cell.angle_alpha   90.00
_cell.angle_beta   90.00
_cell.angle_gamma   90.00
#
_symmetry.space_group_name_H-M   'P 1'
#
loop_
_entity.id
_entity.type
_entity.pdbx_description
1 polymer ?
#
loop_
_entity_poly.entity_id
_entity_poly.type
_entity_poly.pdbx_seq_one_letter_code
_entity_poly.pdbx_strand_id
1 'polypeptide(L)'
;MRSKIVPKEMIPEITRGVFVEYEPELPYPFVHYPTRMGVFHAFQQEKDGPLFYCSCQKQGVENYLKVKERLSFSGLPKASQLELMEIFIQNIKFEDNLCHICNKVCPKYGHGKTMNETKFYSIYGYYIKALSYSYGLDNRFRDICYPKHIPGDIVPLLIAEEQYGGRLVLDEQSSKDFKRYCENVIRTQMGYFAIGKKWTSEIKLLELIKGIFPGYTVIHQYELDHLKADIYIEELQLVIEYQGEQHYKPIPFMGGEEGLKRRQERDKEKIDLCKYYNLDLVYVTYLDELSEKVIKNKISPYLRERIN
;
A
#
# COMPACT_ATOMS: atom_id res chain seq x y z
N MET A 1 -11.46 -14.39 6.14
CA MET A 1 -10.54 -13.99 7.24
C MET A 1 -10.62 -12.49 7.49
N ARG A 2 -10.66 -12.03 8.76
CA ARG A 2 -10.50 -10.60 9.07
C ARG A 2 -9.03 -10.25 8.83
N SER A 3 -8.74 -9.20 8.04
CA SER A 3 -7.36 -8.84 7.75
C SER A 3 -6.64 -8.44 9.05
N LYS A 4 -5.56 -9.14 9.39
CA LYS A 4 -4.76 -8.88 10.60
C LYS A 4 -3.95 -7.58 10.51
N ILE A 5 -3.76 -7.06 9.29
CA ILE A 5 -2.91 -5.89 9.01
C ILE A 5 -3.73 -4.60 9.02
N VAL A 6 -4.97 -4.62 8.52
CA VAL A 6 -5.93 -3.52 8.67
C VAL A 6 -7.20 -4.10 9.28
N PRO A 7 -7.37 -4.05 10.61
CA PRO A 7 -8.55 -4.61 11.27
C PRO A 7 -9.83 -3.90 10.81
N LYS A 8 -10.99 -4.58 10.88
CA LYS A 8 -12.30 -3.97 10.56
C LYS A 8 -12.71 -2.94 11.60
N GLU A 9 -12.44 -3.23 12.86
CA GLU A 9 -12.66 -2.33 13.98
C GLU A 9 -11.59 -1.22 14.00
N MET A 10 -11.89 -0.13 14.68
CA MET A 10 -10.94 0.96 14.89
C MET A 10 -9.97 0.56 16.00
N ILE A 11 -8.68 0.83 15.80
CA ILE A 11 -7.68 0.64 16.86
C ILE A 11 -7.56 1.92 17.70
N PRO A 12 -7.22 1.81 18.99
CA PRO A 12 -7.04 2.98 19.84
C PRO A 12 -5.92 3.90 19.32
N GLU A 13 -6.01 5.18 19.65
CA GLU A 13 -5.01 6.20 19.33
C GLU A 13 -4.38 6.73 20.63
N ILE A 14 -3.14 7.19 20.54
CA ILE A 14 -2.37 7.65 21.71
C ILE A 14 -2.85 9.03 22.12
N THR A 15 -3.33 9.16 23.36
CA THR A 15 -3.93 10.40 23.85
C THR A 15 -2.96 11.26 24.67
N ARG A 16 -1.94 10.69 25.37
CA ARG A 16 -0.93 11.44 26.15
C ARG A 16 0.40 10.67 26.36
N GLY A 17 1.53 11.40 26.37
CA GLY A 17 2.84 10.93 26.88
C GLY A 17 3.71 10.11 25.92
N VAL A 18 4.91 9.75 26.40
CA VAL A 18 5.72 8.64 25.85
C VAL A 18 5.06 7.35 26.33
N PHE A 19 4.72 6.46 25.39
CA PHE A 19 3.87 5.31 25.66
C PHE A 19 4.61 4.02 25.26
N VAL A 20 4.79 3.11 26.23
CA VAL A 20 5.45 1.82 26.02
C VAL A 20 4.43 0.72 26.15
N GLU A 21 4.38 -0.17 25.18
CA GLU A 21 3.41 -1.25 25.11
C GLU A 21 4.10 -2.58 24.83
N TYR A 22 3.52 -3.68 25.35
CA TYR A 22 4.01 -5.02 25.08
C TYR A 22 3.22 -5.67 23.94
N GLU A 23 3.90 -5.95 22.83
CA GLU A 23 3.38 -6.56 21.60
C GLU A 23 4.16 -7.85 21.27
N PRO A 24 3.69 -9.03 21.72
CA PRO A 24 4.46 -10.29 21.65
C PRO A 24 4.67 -10.82 20.24
N GLU A 25 4.01 -10.26 19.23
CA GLU A 25 4.18 -10.66 17.83
C GLU A 25 5.41 -10.03 17.16
N LEU A 26 6.09 -9.10 17.84
CA LEU A 26 7.32 -8.48 17.37
C LEU A 26 8.56 -9.11 18.03
N PRO A 27 9.70 -9.17 17.32
CA PRO A 27 10.94 -9.69 17.89
C PRO A 27 11.35 -8.98 19.18
N TYR A 28 11.22 -7.65 19.20
CA TYR A 28 11.47 -6.80 20.36
C TYR A 28 10.12 -6.27 20.86
N PRO A 29 9.49 -6.93 21.84
CA PRO A 29 8.07 -6.76 22.10
C PRO A 29 7.73 -5.49 22.87
N PHE A 30 8.70 -4.81 23.49
CA PHE A 30 8.45 -3.54 24.17
C PHE A 30 8.53 -2.38 23.18
N VAL A 31 7.38 -2.00 22.65
CA VAL A 31 7.24 -0.96 21.62
C VAL A 31 7.08 0.40 22.28
N HIS A 32 8.01 1.30 21.97
CA HIS A 32 7.95 2.72 22.30
C HIS A 32 7.25 3.45 21.18
N TYR A 33 6.01 3.84 21.43
CA TYR A 33 5.27 4.66 20.51
C TYR A 33 5.68 6.13 20.62
N PRO A 34 5.78 6.84 19.49
CA PRO A 34 6.01 8.27 19.51
C PRO A 34 4.82 9.01 20.14
N THR A 35 5.09 10.20 20.67
CA THR A 35 4.02 11.14 21.02
C THR A 35 3.24 11.54 19.76
N ARG A 36 2.08 12.20 19.93
CA ARG A 36 1.26 12.68 18.81
C ARG A 36 2.04 13.53 17.78
N MET A 37 3.08 14.23 18.21
CA MET A 37 3.95 15.05 17.35
C MET A 37 5.21 14.31 16.87
N GLY A 38 5.53 13.16 17.46
CA GLY A 38 6.63 12.30 17.06
C GLY A 38 6.29 11.43 15.84
N VAL A 39 7.29 10.67 15.37
CA VAL A 39 7.17 9.89 14.12
C VAL A 39 7.80 8.49 14.15
N PHE A 40 8.89 8.28 14.91
CA PHE A 40 9.59 7.00 14.94
C PHE A 40 9.16 6.17 16.13
N HIS A 41 8.99 4.86 15.89
CA HIS A 41 8.87 3.88 16.96
C HIS A 41 10.27 3.39 17.32
N ALA A 42 10.43 3.00 18.58
CA ALA A 42 11.61 2.28 19.03
C ALA A 42 11.18 1.03 19.79
N PHE A 43 12.11 0.10 19.99
CA PHE A 43 11.82 -1.25 20.45
C PHE A 43 12.87 -1.69 21.46
N GLN A 44 12.46 -2.46 22.47
CA GLN A 44 13.37 -3.15 23.39
C GLN A 44 13.02 -4.63 23.44
N GLN A 45 14.05 -5.48 23.53
CA GLN A 45 13.87 -6.92 23.72
C GLN A 45 13.36 -7.23 25.13
N GLU A 46 13.95 -6.57 26.13
CA GLU A 46 13.62 -6.70 27.54
C GLU A 46 13.23 -5.34 28.11
N LYS A 47 12.37 -5.36 29.13
CA LYS A 47 12.00 -4.14 29.86
C LYS A 47 13.26 -3.49 30.43
N ASP A 48 13.41 -2.18 30.23
CA ASP A 48 14.57 -1.39 30.66
C ASP A 48 15.91 -1.76 29.98
N GLY A 49 15.88 -2.61 28.94
CA GLY A 49 17.04 -2.94 28.13
C GLY A 49 17.46 -1.82 27.15
N PRO A 50 18.48 -2.06 26.31
CA PRO A 50 18.86 -1.09 25.28
C PRO A 50 17.72 -0.84 24.28
N LEU A 51 17.56 0.42 23.88
CA LEU A 51 16.56 0.87 22.91
C LEU A 51 17.11 0.76 21.48
N PHE A 52 16.32 0.20 20.57
CA PHE A 52 16.67 0.05 19.16
C PHE A 52 15.61 0.65 18.25
N TYR A 53 16.02 1.12 17.09
CA TYR A 53 15.14 1.43 15.98
C TYR A 53 15.22 0.31 14.94
N CYS A 54 14.16 0.13 14.16
CA CYS A 54 14.25 -0.80 13.02
C CYS A 54 15.18 -0.21 11.95
N SER A 55 16.11 -1.00 11.42
CA SER A 55 17.05 -0.56 10.38
C SER A 55 16.37 0.04 9.15
N CYS A 56 15.14 -0.41 8.83
CA CYS A 56 14.37 0.15 7.71
C CYS A 56 14.02 1.64 7.88
N GLN A 57 14.16 2.18 9.10
CA GLN A 57 13.92 3.59 9.42
C GLN A 57 15.21 4.39 9.62
N LYS A 58 16.39 3.77 9.48
CA LYS A 58 17.69 4.40 9.77
C LYS A 58 17.88 5.73 9.05
N GLN A 59 17.70 5.76 7.73
CA GLN A 59 17.81 6.97 6.94
C GLN A 59 16.87 8.08 7.44
N GLY A 60 15.64 7.72 7.81
CA GLY A 60 14.64 8.66 8.31
C GLY A 60 15.03 9.24 9.66
N VAL A 61 15.50 8.41 10.60
CA VAL A 61 15.98 8.85 11.91
C VAL A 61 17.16 9.81 11.76
N GLU A 62 18.14 9.46 10.93
CA GLU A 62 19.30 10.33 10.64
C GLU A 62 18.87 11.67 10.03
N ASN A 63 18.00 11.65 9.01
CA ASN A 63 17.51 12.86 8.37
C ASN A 63 16.70 13.73 9.35
N TYR A 64 15.88 13.12 10.21
CA TYR A 64 15.10 13.82 11.23
C TYR A 64 16.00 14.57 12.22
N LEU A 65 17.02 13.91 12.77
CA LEU A 65 17.94 14.52 13.73
C LEU A 65 18.69 15.68 13.09
N LYS A 66 19.20 15.47 11.87
CA LYS A 66 19.89 16.52 11.11
C LYS A 66 19.02 17.74 10.80
N VAL A 67 17.70 17.57 10.69
CA VAL A 67 16.74 18.66 10.46
C VAL A 67 16.33 19.35 11.75
N LYS A 68 15.97 18.59 12.79
CA LYS A 68 15.38 19.15 14.02
C LYS A 68 16.42 19.67 15.02
N GLU A 69 17.59 19.05 15.13
CA GLU A 69 18.61 19.46 16.12
C GLU A 69 19.41 20.69 15.71
N ARG A 70 19.33 21.12 14.44
CA ARG A 70 19.82 22.47 14.05
C ARG A 70 19.22 23.58 14.92
N LEU A 71 18.05 23.35 15.53
CA LEU A 71 17.37 24.31 16.39
C LEU A 71 17.85 24.25 17.85
N SER A 72 18.15 23.05 18.37
CA SER A 72 18.51 22.82 19.77
C SER A 72 19.89 23.37 20.16
N PHE A 73 20.85 23.39 19.21
CA PHE A 73 22.22 23.87 19.42
C PHE A 73 22.51 25.17 18.68
N SER A 74 21.47 25.97 18.40
CA SER A 74 21.58 27.21 17.61
C SER A 74 22.57 28.24 18.19
N GLY A 75 22.87 28.17 19.49
CA GLY A 75 23.89 29.01 20.14
C GLY A 75 25.35 28.56 19.94
N LEU A 76 25.60 27.40 19.34
CA LEU A 76 26.96 26.88 19.06
C LEU A 76 27.40 27.17 17.62
N PRO A 77 28.72 27.25 17.35
CA PRO A 77 29.23 27.33 15.98
C PRO A 77 28.77 26.15 15.12
N LYS A 78 28.61 26.39 13.80
CA LYS A 78 28.02 25.40 12.90
C LYS A 78 28.78 24.08 12.86
N ALA A 79 30.12 24.12 12.91
CA ALA A 79 30.97 22.93 12.93
C ALA A 79 30.71 22.08 14.18
N SER A 80 30.65 22.69 15.36
CA SER A 80 30.37 21.98 16.63
C SER A 80 28.98 21.35 16.64
N GLN A 81 27.98 22.00 16.06
CA GLN A 81 26.65 21.40 15.90
C GLN A 81 26.70 20.12 15.06
N LEU A 82 27.49 20.10 13.98
CA LEU A 82 27.62 18.94 13.10
C LEU A 82 28.33 17.78 13.80
N GLU A 83 29.42 18.06 14.51
CA GLU A 83 30.19 17.07 15.25
C GLU A 83 29.37 16.41 16.36
N LEU A 84 28.67 17.20 17.19
CA LEU A 84 27.79 16.67 18.24
C LEU A 84 26.68 15.78 17.66
N MET A 85 26.10 16.20 16.55
CA MET A 85 25.05 15.46 15.86
C MET A 85 25.56 14.13 15.28
N GLU A 86 26.77 14.10 14.71
CA GLU A 86 27.39 12.86 14.26
C GLU A 86 27.61 11.88 15.41
N ILE A 87 28.07 12.37 16.57
CA ILE A 87 28.21 11.56 17.79
C ILE A 87 26.86 10.99 18.22
N PHE A 88 25.79 11.79 18.24
CA PHE A 88 24.45 11.30 18.58
C PHE A 88 23.99 10.20 17.63
N ILE A 89 24.11 10.43 16.31
CA ILE A 89 23.69 9.46 15.30
C ILE A 89 24.46 8.13 15.42
N GLN A 90 25.77 8.19 15.66
CA GLN A 90 26.62 7.00 15.82
C GLN A 90 26.24 6.14 17.04
N ASN A 91 25.62 6.73 18.05
CA ASN A 91 25.20 6.03 19.27
C ASN A 91 23.77 5.45 19.19
N ILE A 92 23.04 5.69 18.09
CA ILE A 92 21.72 5.10 17.89
C ILE A 92 21.85 3.65 17.43
N LYS A 93 21.15 2.75 18.13
CA LYS A 93 21.16 1.33 17.82
C LYS A 93 20.06 0.99 16.82
N PHE A 94 20.42 0.18 15.83
CA PHE A 94 19.51 -0.32 14.80
C PHE A 94 19.59 -1.83 14.73
N GLU A 95 18.46 -2.48 14.50
CA GLU A 95 18.37 -3.92 14.25
C GLU A 95 17.34 -4.18 13.14
N ASP A 96 17.55 -5.25 12.37
CA ASP A 96 16.68 -5.58 11.26
C ASP A 96 15.35 -6.18 11.74
N ASN A 97 14.30 -5.99 10.93
CA ASN A 97 13.01 -6.64 11.12
C ASN A 97 12.35 -6.42 12.50
N LEU A 98 12.52 -5.26 13.12
CA LEU A 98 11.88 -4.98 14.42
C LEU A 98 10.46 -4.41 14.31
N CYS A 99 10.18 -3.61 13.28
CA CYS A 99 8.95 -2.83 13.25
C CYS A 99 7.74 -3.62 12.71
N HIS A 100 6.56 -3.05 12.92
CA HIS A 100 5.29 -3.58 12.43
C HIS A 100 5.26 -3.80 10.91
N ILE A 101 5.94 -2.93 10.16
CA ILE A 101 5.97 -3.02 8.69
C ILE A 101 6.77 -4.24 8.23
N CYS A 102 7.99 -4.43 8.78
CA CYS A 102 8.84 -5.57 8.44
C CYS A 102 8.20 -6.92 8.84
N ASN A 103 7.49 -6.94 9.97
CA ASN A 103 6.82 -8.15 10.46
C ASN A 103 5.40 -8.34 9.93
N LYS A 104 4.88 -7.40 9.11
CA LYS A 104 3.51 -7.43 8.56
C LYS A 104 2.44 -7.64 9.63
N VAL A 105 2.58 -6.95 10.75
CA VAL A 105 1.59 -6.94 11.85
C VAL A 105 0.97 -5.56 11.99
N CYS A 106 -0.27 -5.50 12.49
CA CYS A 106 -0.90 -4.22 12.81
C CYS A 106 -0.40 -3.71 14.16
N PRO A 107 0.00 -2.43 14.29
CA PRO A 107 0.29 -1.86 15.59
C PRO A 107 -0.95 -1.87 16.47
N LYS A 108 -0.75 -2.12 17.77
CA LYS A 108 -1.81 -2.02 18.78
C LYS A 108 -2.41 -0.63 18.87
N TYR A 109 -1.61 0.42 18.65
CA TYR A 109 -2.06 1.82 18.65
C TYR A 109 -1.83 2.51 17.31
N GLY A 110 -2.85 3.20 16.82
CA GLY A 110 -2.80 3.97 15.58
C GLY A 110 -2.27 5.38 15.78
N HIS A 111 -1.93 6.01 14.66
CA HIS A 111 -1.65 7.45 14.59
C HIS A 111 -2.88 8.31 14.92
N GLY A 112 -4.09 7.79 14.69
CA GLY A 112 -5.33 8.49 14.95
C GLY A 112 -5.96 9.13 13.71
N LYS A 113 -7.25 9.45 13.81
CA LYS A 113 -8.03 9.95 12.68
C LYS A 113 -7.85 11.46 12.53
N THR A 114 -7.26 11.88 11.42
CA THR A 114 -7.29 13.29 10.97
C THR A 114 -8.30 13.44 9.83
N MET A 115 -8.82 14.66 9.65
CA MET A 115 -9.85 14.95 8.64
C MET A 115 -9.36 14.56 7.24
N ASN A 116 -10.22 13.91 6.45
CA ASN A 116 -9.95 13.48 5.07
C ASN A 116 -8.85 12.41 4.88
N GLU A 117 -8.39 11.76 5.95
CA GLU A 117 -7.42 10.66 5.83
C GLU A 117 -8.06 9.29 5.60
N THR A 118 -7.27 8.40 5.02
CA THR A 118 -7.67 7.00 4.89
C THR A 118 -7.60 6.29 6.24
N LYS A 119 -8.33 5.18 6.35
CA LYS A 119 -8.20 4.26 7.48
C LYS A 119 -6.77 3.71 7.61
N PHE A 120 -6.09 3.46 6.50
CA PHE A 120 -4.72 2.97 6.53
C PHE A 120 -3.77 4.01 7.15
N TYR A 121 -3.92 5.28 6.75
CA TYR A 121 -3.17 6.38 7.35
C TYR A 121 -3.47 6.54 8.84
N SER A 122 -4.72 6.37 9.29
CA SER A 122 -5.02 6.44 10.74
C SER A 122 -4.32 5.38 11.58
N ILE A 123 -3.90 4.27 10.97
CA ILE A 123 -3.15 3.20 11.64
C ILE A 123 -1.65 3.45 11.48
N TYR A 124 -1.18 3.57 10.23
CA TYR A 124 0.23 3.58 9.86
C TYR A 124 0.83 4.98 9.69
N GLY A 125 0.12 6.04 10.07
CA GLY A 125 0.52 7.43 9.84
C GLY A 125 1.90 7.78 10.39
N TYR A 126 2.32 7.20 11.51
CA TYR A 126 3.68 7.34 12.03
C TYR A 126 4.73 6.79 11.06
N TYR A 127 4.53 5.59 10.49
CA TYR A 127 5.43 5.01 9.49
C TYR A 127 5.45 5.81 8.18
N ILE A 128 4.29 6.31 7.74
CA ILE A 128 4.18 7.13 6.52
C ILE A 128 4.94 8.45 6.70
N LYS A 129 4.81 9.09 7.86
CA LYS A 129 5.57 10.30 8.22
C LYS A 129 7.07 10.03 8.39
N ALA A 130 7.44 8.91 8.99
CA ALA A 130 8.83 8.47 9.12
C ALA A 130 9.47 8.24 7.75
N LEU A 131 8.72 7.65 6.80
CA LEU A 131 9.17 7.45 5.43
C LEU A 131 9.39 8.78 4.69
N SER A 132 8.56 9.80 4.96
CA SER A 132 8.78 11.17 4.46
C SER A 132 10.19 11.66 4.79
N TYR A 133 10.63 11.48 6.05
CA TYR A 133 11.98 11.83 6.46
C TYR A 133 13.04 11.01 5.74
N SER A 134 12.83 9.70 5.55
CA SER A 134 13.76 8.86 4.79
C SER A 134 13.96 9.38 3.36
N TYR A 135 12.88 9.85 2.73
CA TYR A 135 12.88 10.45 1.40
C TYR A 135 13.19 11.95 1.37
N GLY A 136 13.65 12.49 2.50
CA GLY A 136 14.20 13.84 2.55
C GLY A 136 13.18 14.97 2.70
N LEU A 137 11.94 14.69 3.12
CA LEU A 137 10.94 15.70 3.45
C LEU A 137 10.56 15.68 4.94
N ASP A 138 10.01 16.78 5.44
CA ASP A 138 9.49 16.82 6.81
C ASP A 138 8.21 15.97 6.99
N ASN A 139 7.77 15.79 8.23
CA ASN A 139 6.57 15.01 8.55
C ASN A 139 5.23 15.72 8.20
N ARG A 140 5.31 16.91 7.62
CA ARG A 140 4.17 17.62 7.01
C ARG A 140 4.14 17.44 5.49
N PHE A 141 5.11 16.72 4.93
CA PHE A 141 5.23 16.45 3.49
C PHE A 141 5.38 17.75 2.68
N ARG A 142 6.00 18.78 3.26
CA ARG A 142 6.04 20.14 2.69
C ARG A 142 7.47 20.60 2.49
N ASP A 143 8.27 20.56 3.55
CA ASP A 143 9.64 21.09 3.51
C ASP A 143 10.59 20.02 2.95
N ILE A 144 11.24 20.30 1.83
CA ILE A 144 12.30 19.45 1.28
C ILE A 144 13.60 19.76 2.03
N CYS A 145 14.03 18.78 2.81
CA CYS A 145 15.24 18.83 3.63
C CYS A 145 16.45 18.24 2.89
N TYR A 146 16.23 17.17 2.11
CA TYR A 146 17.28 16.45 1.37
C TYR A 146 16.78 16.06 -0.03
N PRO A 147 16.88 16.97 -1.02
CA PRO A 147 16.38 16.70 -2.38
C PRO A 147 16.92 15.42 -3.01
N LYS A 148 18.19 15.07 -2.72
CA LYS A 148 18.86 13.87 -3.25
C LYS A 148 18.26 12.55 -2.73
N HIS A 149 17.48 12.59 -1.64
CA HIS A 149 16.84 11.40 -1.07
C HIS A 149 15.43 11.15 -1.62
N ILE A 150 14.89 12.08 -2.42
CA ILE A 150 13.57 11.92 -3.02
C ILE A 150 13.63 10.82 -4.10
N PRO A 151 12.73 9.83 -4.08
CA PRO A 151 12.67 8.81 -5.12
C PRO A 151 12.49 9.40 -6.53
N GLY A 152 13.29 8.97 -7.49
CA GLY A 152 13.33 9.58 -8.82
C GLY A 152 12.04 9.44 -9.63
N ASP A 153 11.19 8.46 -9.30
CA ASP A 153 9.90 8.21 -9.95
C ASP A 153 8.81 9.23 -9.56
N ILE A 154 8.86 9.79 -8.35
CA ILE A 154 7.90 10.82 -7.91
C ILE A 154 8.37 12.24 -8.29
N VAL A 155 9.68 12.47 -8.46
CA VAL A 155 10.27 13.80 -8.76
C VAL A 155 9.56 14.55 -9.90
N PRO A 156 9.26 13.93 -11.07
CA PRO A 156 8.60 14.63 -12.18
C PRO A 156 7.19 15.14 -11.87
N LEU A 157 6.58 14.63 -10.80
CA LEU A 157 5.23 14.98 -10.35
C LEU A 157 5.22 16.05 -9.25
N LEU A 158 6.40 16.48 -8.78
CA LEU A 158 6.52 17.43 -7.68
C LEU A 158 6.87 18.83 -8.19
N ILE A 159 6.11 19.80 -7.70
CA ILE A 159 6.36 21.23 -7.85
C ILE A 159 6.84 21.76 -6.51
N ALA A 160 8.02 22.37 -6.52
CA ALA A 160 8.64 23.00 -5.36
C ALA A 160 8.96 24.47 -5.66
N GLU A 161 8.77 25.31 -4.66
CA GLU A 161 9.15 26.72 -4.67
C GLU A 161 10.24 26.97 -3.63
N GLU A 162 11.16 27.88 -3.96
CA GLU A 162 12.17 28.34 -3.02
C GLU A 162 11.61 29.50 -2.19
N GLN A 163 11.63 29.33 -0.88
CA GLN A 163 11.21 30.34 0.10
C GLN A 163 12.43 30.97 0.78
N TYR A 164 12.18 32.04 1.54
CA TYR A 164 13.20 32.80 2.26
C TYR A 164 14.18 31.89 3.04
N GLY A 165 15.47 32.14 2.86
CA GLY A 165 16.55 31.34 3.46
C GLY A 165 16.88 30.05 2.71
N GLY A 166 16.52 29.93 1.42
CA GLY A 166 16.87 28.80 0.56
C GLY A 166 16.09 27.53 0.88
N ARG A 167 14.91 27.66 1.50
CA ARG A 167 14.06 26.52 1.85
C ARG A 167 13.24 26.11 0.64
N LEU A 168 13.41 24.87 0.20
CA LEU A 168 12.57 24.29 -0.86
C LEU A 168 11.29 23.72 -0.24
N VAL A 169 10.14 24.20 -0.71
CA VAL A 169 8.84 23.84 -0.19
C VAL A 169 7.95 23.34 -1.31
N LEU A 170 7.34 22.16 -1.13
CA LEU A 170 6.33 21.66 -2.05
C LEU A 170 5.08 22.52 -2.00
N ASP A 171 4.47 22.73 -3.16
CA ASP A 171 3.12 23.29 -3.23
C ASP A 171 2.09 22.35 -2.58
N GLU A 172 0.85 22.82 -2.44
CA GLU A 172 -0.18 22.05 -1.73
C GLU A 172 -0.51 20.72 -2.41
N GLN A 173 -0.54 20.70 -3.75
CA GLN A 173 -0.90 19.51 -4.51
C GLN A 173 0.22 18.47 -4.48
N SER A 174 1.46 18.89 -4.70
CA SER A 174 2.65 18.04 -4.64
C SER A 174 2.86 17.47 -3.24
N SER A 175 2.53 18.25 -2.19
CA SER A 175 2.54 17.77 -0.81
C SER A 175 1.55 16.62 -0.59
N LYS A 176 0.32 16.75 -1.13
CA LYS A 176 -0.69 15.68 -1.09
C LYS A 176 -0.26 14.46 -1.90
N ASP A 177 0.32 14.67 -3.07
CA ASP A 177 0.78 13.59 -3.95
C ASP A 177 1.98 12.84 -3.36
N PHE A 178 2.93 13.55 -2.75
CA PHE A 178 4.06 12.95 -2.05
C PHE A 178 3.62 12.15 -0.81
N LYS A 179 2.68 12.69 -0.04
CA LYS A 179 2.05 11.96 1.06
C LYS A 179 1.38 10.67 0.57
N ARG A 180 0.61 10.76 -0.52
CA ARG A 180 -0.05 9.63 -1.16
C ARG A 180 0.97 8.59 -1.64
N TYR A 181 2.09 9.03 -2.18
CA TYR A 181 3.21 8.19 -2.57
C TYR A 181 3.77 7.41 -1.36
N CYS A 182 4.09 8.11 -0.27
CA CYS A 182 4.59 7.46 0.95
C CYS A 182 3.58 6.44 1.52
N GLU A 183 2.29 6.79 1.53
CA GLU A 183 1.25 5.84 1.94
C GLU A 183 1.22 4.61 1.02
N ASN A 184 1.34 4.78 -0.29
CA ASN A 184 1.36 3.67 -1.25
C ASN A 184 2.57 2.75 -1.10
N VAL A 185 3.75 3.29 -0.74
CA VAL A 185 4.93 2.49 -0.44
C VAL A 185 4.67 1.60 0.79
N ILE A 186 4.20 2.17 1.90
CA ILE A 186 3.89 1.40 3.11
C ILE A 186 2.78 0.39 2.86
N ARG A 187 1.74 0.76 2.10
CA ARG A 187 0.68 -0.17 1.68
C ARG A 187 1.25 -1.37 0.93
N THR A 188 2.09 -1.13 -0.07
CA THR A 188 2.68 -2.19 -0.89
C THR A 188 3.56 -3.13 -0.05
N GLN A 189 4.39 -2.58 0.84
CA GLN A 189 5.19 -3.37 1.79
C GLN A 189 4.32 -4.26 2.69
N MET A 190 3.15 -3.75 3.09
CA MET A 190 2.15 -4.46 3.89
C MET A 190 1.24 -5.39 3.08
N GLY A 191 1.47 -5.56 1.77
CA GLY A 191 0.65 -6.40 0.90
C GLY A 191 -0.69 -5.77 0.48
N TYR A 192 -0.82 -4.45 0.57
CA TYR A 192 -1.99 -3.69 0.12
C TYR A 192 -1.70 -2.95 -1.19
N PHE A 193 -2.72 -2.89 -2.04
CA PHE A 193 -2.69 -2.12 -3.27
C PHE A 193 -2.50 -0.63 -3.00
N ALA A 194 -1.69 0.01 -3.84
CA ALA A 194 -1.59 1.46 -3.92
C ALA A 194 -2.97 2.08 -4.14
N ILE A 195 -3.24 3.18 -3.46
CA ILE A 195 -4.50 3.91 -3.58
C ILE A 195 -4.55 4.60 -4.94
N GLY A 196 -5.69 4.52 -5.62
CA GLY A 196 -5.84 4.93 -7.01
C GLY A 196 -5.62 3.77 -7.98
N LYS A 197 -4.79 2.77 -7.62
CA LYS A 197 -4.88 1.43 -8.21
C LYS A 197 -6.03 0.70 -7.52
N LYS A 198 -7.26 0.89 -8.02
CA LYS A 198 -8.34 -0.06 -7.74
C LYS A 198 -7.82 -1.43 -8.15
N TRP A 199 -8.18 -2.47 -7.42
CA TRP A 199 -8.35 -3.74 -8.11
C TRP A 199 -9.31 -3.48 -9.28
N THR A 200 -8.90 -3.75 -10.51
CA THR A 200 -9.94 -4.06 -11.49
C THR A 200 -10.71 -5.25 -10.91
N SER A 201 -12.03 -5.26 -11.09
CA SER A 201 -12.82 -6.38 -10.60
C SER A 201 -12.33 -7.73 -11.15
N GLU A 202 -11.67 -7.69 -12.31
CA GLU A 202 -10.89 -8.77 -12.92
C GLU A 202 -9.75 -9.30 -12.00
N ILE A 203 -8.89 -8.43 -11.44
CA ILE A 203 -7.80 -8.89 -10.55
C ILE A 203 -8.39 -9.41 -9.22
N LYS A 204 -9.48 -8.80 -8.71
CA LYS A 204 -10.19 -9.30 -7.52
C LYS A 204 -10.73 -10.71 -7.76
N LEU A 205 -11.35 -10.90 -8.91
CA LEU A 205 -11.86 -12.18 -9.34
C LEU A 205 -10.72 -13.18 -9.48
N LEU A 206 -9.60 -12.82 -10.12
CA LEU A 206 -8.42 -13.67 -10.26
C LEU A 206 -7.91 -14.20 -8.91
N GLU A 207 -7.73 -13.32 -7.92
CA GLU A 207 -7.26 -13.76 -6.59
C GLU A 207 -8.28 -14.63 -5.86
N LEU A 208 -9.58 -14.34 -5.99
CA LEU A 208 -10.63 -15.21 -5.45
C LEU A 208 -10.57 -16.61 -6.09
N ILE A 209 -10.43 -16.69 -7.41
CA ILE A 209 -10.32 -17.95 -8.14
C ILE A 209 -9.10 -18.74 -7.68
N LYS A 210 -7.92 -18.11 -7.60
CA LYS A 210 -6.69 -18.75 -7.09
C LYS A 210 -6.83 -19.24 -5.65
N GLY A 211 -7.57 -18.50 -4.81
CA GLY A 211 -7.85 -18.91 -3.44
C GLY A 211 -8.85 -20.08 -3.34
N ILE A 212 -9.83 -20.15 -4.25
CA ILE A 212 -10.80 -21.25 -4.32
C ILE A 212 -10.15 -22.53 -4.85
N PHE A 213 -9.24 -22.41 -5.82
CA PHE A 213 -8.59 -23.52 -6.51
C PHE A 213 -7.05 -23.45 -6.38
N PRO A 214 -6.48 -23.63 -5.17
CA PRO A 214 -5.05 -23.45 -4.93
C PRO A 214 -4.14 -24.47 -5.65
N GLY A 215 -4.70 -25.58 -6.15
CA GLY A 215 -3.97 -26.61 -6.90
C GLY A 215 -4.21 -26.59 -8.41
N TYR A 216 -4.92 -25.59 -8.94
CA TYR A 216 -5.30 -25.50 -10.35
C TYR A 216 -4.42 -24.46 -11.07
N THR A 217 -4.24 -24.65 -12.36
CA THR A 217 -3.49 -23.78 -13.25
C THR A 217 -4.40 -22.66 -13.73
N VAL A 218 -4.28 -21.51 -13.06
CA VAL A 218 -5.08 -20.30 -13.33
C VAL A 218 -4.24 -19.26 -14.07
N ILE A 219 -4.54 -19.07 -15.36
CA ILE A 219 -3.86 -18.14 -16.27
C ILE A 219 -4.64 -16.83 -16.35
N HIS A 220 -3.95 -15.70 -16.18
CA HIS A 220 -4.50 -14.35 -16.33
C HIS A 220 -4.16 -13.82 -17.73
N GLN A 221 -5.11 -13.11 -18.36
CA GLN A 221 -4.98 -12.60 -19.73
C GLN A 221 -4.67 -13.69 -20.76
N TYR A 222 -5.42 -14.80 -20.67
CA TYR A 222 -5.27 -15.95 -21.55
C TYR A 222 -5.46 -15.54 -23.03
N GLU A 223 -4.53 -15.94 -23.88
CA GLU A 223 -4.61 -15.68 -25.32
C GLU A 223 -5.63 -16.64 -25.95
N LEU A 224 -6.77 -16.09 -26.35
CA LEU A 224 -7.85 -16.80 -27.03
C LEU A 224 -7.83 -16.39 -28.49
N ASP A 225 -6.96 -17.03 -29.27
CA ASP A 225 -6.68 -16.66 -30.65
C ASP A 225 -6.22 -15.19 -30.72
N HIS A 226 -6.80 -14.37 -31.60
CA HIS A 226 -6.54 -12.94 -31.71
C HIS A 226 -7.20 -12.09 -30.60
N LEU A 227 -7.98 -12.69 -29.69
CA LEU A 227 -8.57 -12.03 -28.53
C LEU A 227 -7.86 -12.46 -27.24
N LYS A 228 -8.15 -11.72 -26.16
CA LYS A 228 -7.68 -12.07 -24.81
C LYS A 228 -8.86 -12.29 -23.90
N ALA A 229 -8.80 -13.37 -23.14
CA ALA A 229 -9.73 -13.64 -22.07
C ALA A 229 -9.16 -13.25 -20.71
N ASP A 230 -10.03 -12.82 -19.79
CA ASP A 230 -9.58 -12.33 -18.49
C ASP A 230 -8.88 -13.42 -17.68
N ILE A 231 -9.54 -14.57 -17.48
CA ILE A 231 -9.01 -15.68 -16.68
C ILE A 231 -9.32 -17.01 -17.38
N TYR A 232 -8.37 -17.94 -17.38
CA TYR A 232 -8.55 -19.32 -17.81
C TYR A 232 -8.11 -20.29 -16.72
N ILE A 233 -8.90 -21.34 -16.50
CA ILE A 233 -8.60 -22.43 -15.57
C ILE A 233 -8.44 -23.71 -16.40
N GLU A 234 -7.21 -24.22 -16.48
CA GLU A 234 -6.85 -25.29 -17.40
C GLU A 234 -7.57 -26.61 -17.10
N GLU A 235 -7.60 -27.01 -15.83
CA GLU A 235 -8.19 -28.27 -15.39
C GLU A 235 -9.72 -28.32 -15.59
N LEU A 236 -10.35 -27.15 -15.66
CA LEU A 236 -11.78 -27.04 -15.95
C LEU A 236 -12.06 -26.74 -17.43
N GLN A 237 -11.02 -26.45 -18.23
CA GLN A 237 -11.13 -25.86 -19.56
C GLN A 237 -12.11 -24.67 -19.58
N LEU A 238 -12.05 -23.83 -18.54
CA LEU A 238 -13.03 -22.81 -18.24
C LEU A 238 -12.43 -21.42 -18.40
N VAL A 239 -13.04 -20.61 -19.25
CA VAL A 239 -12.80 -19.18 -19.36
C VAL A 239 -13.76 -18.42 -18.44
N ILE A 240 -13.23 -17.44 -17.71
CA ILE A 240 -14.00 -16.55 -16.85
C ILE A 240 -13.76 -15.12 -17.30
N GLU A 241 -14.84 -14.39 -17.56
CA GLU A 241 -14.82 -12.99 -18.02
C GLU A 241 -15.52 -12.08 -17.02
N TYR A 242 -14.89 -10.97 -16.65
CA TYR A 242 -15.53 -9.95 -15.84
C TYR A 242 -16.17 -8.85 -16.71
N GLN A 243 -17.49 -8.74 -16.66
CA GLN A 243 -18.24 -7.72 -17.38
C GLN A 243 -18.61 -6.52 -16.49
N GLY A 244 -17.88 -5.43 -16.65
CA GLY A 244 -18.23 -4.15 -16.02
C GLY A 244 -19.49 -3.50 -16.63
N GLU A 245 -19.99 -2.43 -16.00
CA GLU A 245 -21.18 -1.68 -16.47
C GLU A 245 -21.09 -1.26 -17.94
N GLN A 246 -19.86 -1.03 -18.42
CA GLN A 246 -19.57 -0.61 -19.78
C GLN A 246 -19.93 -1.64 -20.87
N HIS A 247 -20.20 -2.90 -20.51
CA HIS A 247 -20.70 -3.94 -21.43
C HIS A 247 -22.22 -3.82 -21.67
N TYR A 248 -22.94 -3.11 -20.80
CA TYR A 248 -24.39 -3.02 -20.82
C TYR A 248 -24.89 -1.61 -21.11
N LYS A 249 -24.08 -0.59 -20.78
CA LYS A 249 -24.46 0.82 -20.93
C LYS A 249 -23.42 1.60 -21.72
N PRO A 250 -23.86 2.55 -22.56
CA PRO A 250 -22.95 3.46 -23.23
C PRO A 250 -22.29 4.36 -22.19
N ILE A 251 -20.97 4.52 -22.31
CA ILE A 251 -20.19 5.41 -21.45
C ILE A 251 -19.60 6.51 -22.35
N PRO A 252 -19.96 7.78 -22.15
CA PRO A 252 -19.58 8.86 -23.07
C PRO A 252 -18.07 8.94 -23.36
N PHE A 253 -17.23 8.84 -22.33
CA PHE A 253 -15.78 8.88 -22.47
C PHE A 253 -15.15 7.59 -23.05
N MET A 254 -15.93 6.52 -23.24
CA MET A 254 -15.50 5.27 -23.89
C MET A 254 -16.16 5.09 -25.26
N GLY A 255 -16.52 6.18 -25.93
CA GLY A 255 -17.11 6.16 -27.28
C GLY A 255 -18.63 5.96 -27.32
N GLY A 256 -19.32 6.14 -26.19
CA GLY A 256 -20.79 6.15 -26.13
C GLY A 256 -21.44 4.87 -26.69
N GLU A 257 -22.45 5.04 -27.54
CA GLU A 257 -23.22 3.96 -28.18
C GLU A 257 -22.37 3.11 -29.14
N GLU A 258 -21.52 3.74 -29.95
CA GLU A 258 -20.62 3.01 -30.86
C GLU A 258 -19.55 2.21 -30.11
N GLY A 259 -19.09 2.75 -28.98
CA GLY A 259 -18.20 2.01 -28.06
C GLY A 259 -18.89 0.81 -27.42
N LEU A 260 -20.18 0.90 -27.10
CA LEU A 260 -20.98 -0.22 -26.60
C LEU A 260 -21.14 -1.32 -27.67
N LYS A 261 -21.53 -0.97 -28.89
CA LYS A 261 -21.69 -1.93 -30.00
C LYS A 261 -20.42 -2.74 -30.27
N ARG A 262 -19.27 -2.05 -30.38
CA ARG A 262 -17.96 -2.72 -30.58
C ARG A 262 -17.60 -3.69 -29.46
N ARG A 263 -17.99 -3.41 -28.21
CA ARG A 263 -17.77 -4.33 -27.09
C ARG A 263 -18.67 -5.55 -27.18
N GLN A 264 -19.94 -5.37 -27.52
CA GLN A 264 -20.89 -6.48 -27.70
C GLN A 264 -20.51 -7.40 -28.88
N GLU A 265 -19.99 -6.83 -29.97
CA GLU A 265 -19.45 -7.60 -31.10
C GLU A 265 -18.27 -8.47 -30.66
N ARG A 266 -17.32 -7.90 -29.91
CA ARG A 266 -16.18 -8.66 -29.35
C ARG A 266 -16.60 -9.72 -28.36
N ASP A 267 -17.60 -9.45 -27.51
CA ASP A 267 -18.13 -10.44 -26.56
C ASP A 267 -18.76 -11.63 -27.32
N LYS A 268 -19.47 -11.36 -28.42
CA LYS A 268 -20.01 -12.41 -29.28
C LYS A 268 -18.91 -13.25 -29.92
N GLU A 269 -17.86 -12.62 -30.42
CA GLU A 269 -16.71 -13.32 -31.00
C GLU A 269 -15.98 -14.20 -29.97
N LYS A 270 -15.82 -13.73 -28.73
CA LYS A 270 -15.29 -14.56 -27.63
C LYS A 270 -16.15 -15.80 -27.37
N ILE A 271 -17.48 -15.69 -27.42
CA ILE A 271 -18.39 -16.84 -27.26
C ILE A 271 -18.14 -17.85 -28.37
N ASP A 272 -18.04 -17.40 -29.61
CA ASP A 272 -17.85 -18.27 -30.76
C ASP A 272 -16.46 -18.96 -30.73
N LEU A 273 -15.41 -18.24 -30.32
CA LEU A 273 -14.07 -18.82 -30.10
C LEU A 273 -14.07 -19.86 -28.97
N CYS A 274 -14.69 -19.59 -27.81
CA CYS A 274 -14.76 -20.55 -26.72
C CYS A 274 -15.47 -21.83 -27.16
N LYS A 275 -16.59 -21.72 -27.89
CA LYS A 275 -17.29 -22.89 -28.46
C LYS A 275 -16.41 -23.67 -29.43
N TYR A 276 -15.70 -22.97 -30.31
CA TYR A 276 -14.83 -23.59 -31.31
C TYR A 276 -13.70 -24.41 -30.64
N TYR A 277 -13.09 -23.87 -29.59
CA TYR A 277 -12.04 -24.56 -28.81
C TYR A 277 -12.58 -25.50 -27.72
N ASN A 278 -13.90 -25.74 -27.67
CA ASN A 278 -14.57 -26.57 -26.67
C ASN A 278 -14.25 -26.16 -25.21
N LEU A 279 -14.17 -24.85 -24.98
CA LEU A 279 -13.97 -24.23 -23.68
C LEU A 279 -15.32 -23.79 -23.10
N ASP A 280 -15.53 -24.06 -21.81
CA ASP A 280 -16.65 -23.49 -21.08
C ASP A 280 -16.39 -21.98 -20.84
N LEU A 281 -17.45 -21.16 -20.84
CA LEU A 281 -17.33 -19.72 -20.62
C LEU A 281 -18.35 -19.25 -19.59
N VAL A 282 -17.87 -18.55 -18.55
CA VAL A 282 -18.72 -17.97 -17.50
C VAL A 282 -18.47 -16.48 -17.36
N TYR A 283 -19.56 -15.72 -17.24
CA TYR A 283 -19.54 -14.28 -17.01
C TYR A 283 -19.77 -13.95 -15.53
N VAL A 284 -18.90 -13.10 -14.99
CA VAL A 284 -19.06 -12.43 -13.71
C VAL A 284 -19.31 -10.95 -13.99
N THR A 285 -20.49 -10.47 -13.65
CA THR A 285 -20.93 -9.11 -13.98
C THR A 285 -20.69 -8.16 -12.81
N TYR A 286 -20.77 -6.86 -13.07
CA TYR A 286 -20.69 -5.83 -12.03
C TYR A 286 -21.80 -5.91 -10.96
N LEU A 287 -22.89 -6.65 -11.24
CA LEU A 287 -23.97 -6.89 -10.28
C LEU A 287 -23.65 -8.05 -9.34
N ASP A 288 -22.66 -8.88 -9.68
CA ASP A 288 -22.26 -10.01 -8.85
C ASP A 288 -21.37 -9.54 -7.71
N GLU A 289 -21.72 -9.95 -6.48
CA GLU A 289 -20.84 -9.76 -5.34
C GLU A 289 -19.61 -10.67 -5.49
N LEU A 290 -18.42 -10.07 -5.58
CA LEU A 290 -17.14 -10.79 -5.62
C LEU A 290 -16.80 -11.37 -4.24
N SER A 291 -17.52 -12.42 -3.86
CA SER A 291 -17.30 -13.21 -2.65
C SER A 291 -17.05 -14.67 -3.00
N GLU A 292 -16.29 -15.36 -2.16
CA GLU A 292 -15.93 -16.77 -2.36
C GLU A 292 -17.19 -17.65 -2.58
N LYS A 293 -18.25 -17.42 -1.79
CA LYS A 293 -19.50 -18.18 -1.89
C LYS A 293 -20.20 -17.99 -3.24
N VAL A 294 -20.34 -16.75 -3.70
CA VAL A 294 -21.03 -16.42 -4.95
C VAL A 294 -20.24 -16.96 -6.14
N ILE A 295 -18.93 -16.78 -6.15
CA ILE A 295 -18.05 -17.26 -7.23
C ILE A 295 -18.03 -18.79 -7.27
N LYS A 296 -17.92 -19.48 -6.12
CA LYS A 296 -18.05 -20.95 -6.04
C LYS A 296 -19.37 -21.44 -6.61
N ASN A 297 -20.48 -20.79 -6.29
CA ASN A 297 -21.80 -21.17 -6.81
C ASN A 297 -21.92 -20.97 -8.32
N LYS A 298 -21.25 -19.96 -8.89
CA LYS A 298 -21.23 -19.75 -10.34
C LYS A 298 -20.37 -20.76 -11.07
N ILE A 299 -19.29 -21.24 -10.44
CA ILE A 299 -18.34 -22.17 -11.04
C ILE A 299 -18.73 -23.63 -10.78
N SER A 300 -19.52 -23.91 -9.74
CA SER A 300 -19.92 -25.28 -9.38
C SER A 300 -20.54 -26.11 -10.51
N PRO A 301 -21.30 -25.56 -11.48
CA PRO A 301 -21.82 -26.36 -12.60
C PRO A 301 -20.74 -26.91 -13.53
N TYR A 302 -19.54 -26.31 -13.51
CA TYR A 302 -18.39 -26.63 -14.35
C TYR A 302 -17.38 -27.54 -13.64
N LEU A 303 -17.55 -27.79 -12.34
CA LEU A 303 -16.70 -28.71 -11.55
C LEU A 303 -16.95 -30.19 -11.85
N ARG A 304 -17.49 -30.53 -13.02
CA ARG A 304 -17.80 -31.93 -13.33
C ARG A 304 -16.50 -32.72 -13.33
N GLU A 305 -16.50 -33.85 -12.62
CA GLU A 305 -15.54 -34.92 -12.86
C GLU A 305 -15.71 -35.36 -14.31
N ARG A 306 -14.89 -34.82 -15.21
CA ARG A 306 -14.70 -35.42 -16.54
C ARG A 306 -13.93 -36.71 -16.30
N ILE A 307 -14.68 -37.78 -16.01
CA ILE A 307 -14.18 -39.16 -16.05
C ILE A 307 -13.58 -39.36 -17.45
N ASN A 308 -12.30 -39.74 -17.49
CA ASN A 308 -11.58 -40.16 -18.69
C ASN A 308 -12.38 -41.18 -19.51
#